data_AF-A0AA38I0U6-F1
#
_entry.id   AF-A0AA38I0U6-F1
#
_cell.length_a   1.000
_cell.length_b   1.000
_cell.length_c   1.000
_cell.angle_alpha   90.00
_cell.angle_beta   90.00
_cell.angle_gamma   90.00
#
_symmetry.space_group_name_H-M   'P 1'
#
loop_
_entity.id
_entity.type
_entity.pdbx_description
1 polymer ?
#
loop_
_entity_poly.entity_id
_entity_poly.type
_entity_poly.pdbx_seq_one_letter_code
_entity_poly.pdbx_strand_id
1 'polypeptide(L)'
;MNLPAYLVLIALVVYSQALTDKQKADISPVDKDCQEKSKISKKLVDDLFNHSVSNISEYKNNKALRKYLVCVDTTGGWLNQDGTYDTQASIKWLKDGGLSVKKALEAIRKCGVVKETLEDTSFNAFMCLYEIGL
;
A
#
# COMPACT_ATOMS: atom_id res chain seq x y z
N MET A 1 -22.85 35.84 30.72
CA MET A 1 -21.58 35.19 31.11
C MET A 1 -21.64 33.76 30.60
N ASN A 2 -21.47 33.56 29.28
CA ASN A 2 -20.22 33.21 28.58
C ASN A 2 -19.73 31.80 28.92
N LEU A 3 -20.31 30.80 28.24
CA LEU A 3 -19.64 29.51 28.02
C LEU A 3 -19.06 29.56 26.59
N PRO A 4 -17.72 29.58 26.41
CA PRO A 4 -17.15 29.68 25.08
C PRO A 4 -17.36 28.35 24.34
N ALA A 5 -17.93 28.48 23.15
CA ALA A 5 -18.03 27.45 22.13
C ALA A 5 -16.65 26.88 21.81
N TYR A 6 -16.32 25.69 22.35
CA TYR A 6 -15.21 24.88 21.85
C TYR A 6 -15.78 23.85 20.86
N LEU A 7 -16.11 24.35 19.66
CA LEU A 7 -16.22 23.51 18.46
C LEU A 7 -14.79 23.09 18.08
N VAL A 8 -14.29 22.03 18.71
CA VAL A 8 -13.09 21.32 18.23
C VAL A 8 -13.51 20.46 17.04
N LEU A 9 -13.68 21.12 15.90
CA LEU A 9 -13.90 20.49 14.60
C LEU A 9 -12.52 19.97 14.13
N ILE A 10 -12.13 18.78 14.59
CA ILE A 10 -10.97 18.06 14.07
C ILE A 10 -11.37 17.61 12.66
N ALA A 11 -11.00 18.41 11.66
CA ALA A 11 -10.97 17.95 10.28
C ALA A 11 -9.91 16.85 10.18
N LEU A 12 -10.34 15.58 10.31
CA LEU A 12 -9.57 14.44 9.85
C LEU A 12 -9.48 14.56 8.32
N VAL A 13 -8.51 15.33 7.84
CA VAL A 13 -8.10 15.28 6.44
C VAL A 13 -7.45 13.92 6.26
N VAL A 14 -8.25 12.95 5.84
CA VAL A 14 -7.74 11.68 5.33
C VAL A 14 -7.06 12.02 4.01
N TYR A 15 -5.74 12.21 4.05
CA TYR A 15 -4.94 12.34 2.85
C TYR A 15 -4.92 10.96 2.17
N SER A 16 -5.87 10.67 1.29
CA SER A 16 -5.72 9.58 0.34
C SER A 16 -4.66 10.02 -0.68
N GLN A 17 -3.38 9.77 -0.39
CA GLN A 17 -2.32 10.12 -1.33
C GLN A 17 -2.25 9.05 -2.40
N ALA A 18 -2.89 9.30 -3.55
CA ALA A 18 -2.59 8.55 -4.75
C ALA A 18 -1.09 8.66 -5.05
N LEU A 19 -0.50 7.62 -5.67
CA LEU A 19 0.91 7.62 -6.07
C LEU A 19 1.27 8.90 -6.84
N THR A 20 2.45 9.46 -6.55
CA THR A 20 2.99 10.59 -7.30
C THR A 20 3.26 10.19 -8.76
N ASP A 21 3.34 11.16 -9.68
CA ASP A 21 3.64 10.88 -11.09
C ASP A 21 4.98 10.16 -11.26
N LYS A 22 5.97 10.51 -10.42
CA LYS A 22 7.25 9.81 -10.36
C LYS A 22 7.08 8.34 -9.96
N GLN A 23 6.36 8.06 -8.88
CA GLN A 23 6.11 6.69 -8.44
C GLN A 23 5.32 5.90 -9.50
N LYS A 24 4.32 6.51 -10.13
CA LYS A 24 3.56 5.89 -11.24
C LYS A 24 4.48 5.52 -12.41
N ALA A 25 5.39 6.40 -12.79
CA ALA A 25 6.35 6.13 -13.85
C ALA A 25 7.32 5.01 -13.47
N ASP A 26 7.84 5.05 -12.23
CA ASP A 26 8.81 4.07 -11.73
C ASP A 26 8.17 2.67 -11.57
N ILE A 27 6.89 2.58 -11.16
CA ILE A 27 6.18 1.29 -11.00
C ILE A 27 5.54 0.79 -12.29
N SER A 28 5.27 1.63 -13.30
CA SER A 28 4.51 1.23 -14.50
C SER A 28 5.04 -0.03 -15.21
N PRO A 29 6.37 -0.23 -15.38
CA PRO A 29 6.89 -1.46 -15.98
C PRO A 29 6.63 -2.69 -15.10
N VAL A 30 6.81 -2.57 -13.79
CA VAL A 30 6.56 -3.63 -12.80
C VAL A 30 5.08 -4.00 -12.77
N ASP A 31 4.22 -2.99 -12.74
CA ASP A 31 2.77 -3.15 -12.75
C ASP A 31 2.30 -3.95 -13.98
N LYS A 32 2.74 -3.58 -15.18
CA LYS A 32 2.37 -4.28 -16.43
C LYS A 32 2.79 -5.75 -16.43
N ASP A 33 4.04 -6.02 -16.08
CA ASP A 33 4.58 -7.39 -16.02
C ASP A 33 3.84 -8.24 -14.97
N CYS A 34 3.58 -7.67 -13.79
CA CYS A 34 2.87 -8.36 -12.72
C CYS A 34 1.39 -8.57 -13.03
N GLN A 35 0.73 -7.66 -13.75
CA GLN A 35 -0.62 -7.89 -14.26
C GLN A 35 -0.66 -9.07 -15.23
N GLU A 36 0.30 -9.16 -16.15
CA GLU A 36 0.39 -10.26 -17.10
C GLU A 36 0.65 -11.61 -16.42
N LYS A 37 1.55 -11.67 -15.43
CA LYS A 37 1.88 -12.90 -14.70
C LYS A 37 0.75 -13.38 -13.80
N SER A 38 0.09 -12.46 -13.10
CA SER A 38 -0.96 -12.78 -12.12
C SER A 38 -2.33 -13.00 -12.76
N LYS A 39 -2.54 -12.49 -13.98
CA LYS A 39 -3.82 -12.44 -14.68
C LYS A 39 -4.89 -11.63 -13.91
N ILE A 40 -4.49 -10.71 -13.03
CA ILE A 40 -5.43 -9.76 -12.40
C ILE A 40 -6.01 -8.82 -13.46
N SER A 41 -7.26 -8.39 -13.28
CA SER A 41 -7.86 -7.40 -14.17
C SER A 41 -7.25 -6.03 -13.93
N LYS A 42 -6.88 -5.33 -15.01
CA LYS A 42 -6.41 -3.94 -14.93
C LYS A 42 -7.38 -3.05 -14.15
N LYS A 43 -8.69 -3.25 -14.36
CA LYS A 43 -9.73 -2.49 -13.66
C LYS A 43 -9.61 -2.65 -12.14
N LEU A 44 -9.43 -3.87 -11.63
CA LEU A 44 -9.30 -4.08 -10.18
C LEU A 44 -8.04 -3.39 -9.64
N VAL A 45 -6.93 -3.47 -10.37
CA VAL A 45 -5.69 -2.76 -10.00
C VAL A 45 -5.92 -1.25 -9.94
N ASP A 46 -6.53 -0.67 -10.98
CA ASP A 46 -6.84 0.75 -11.01
C ASP A 46 -7.79 1.16 -9.86
N ASP A 47 -8.83 0.36 -9.58
CA ASP A 47 -9.76 0.63 -8.49
C ASP A 47 -9.06 0.60 -7.12
N LEU A 48 -8.11 -0.32 -6.92
CA LEU A 48 -7.32 -0.44 -5.69
C LEU A 48 -6.42 0.77 -5.47
N PHE A 49 -5.62 1.15 -6.46
CA PHE A 49 -4.69 2.28 -6.34
C PHE A 49 -5.37 3.66 -6.30
N ASN A 50 -6.60 3.75 -6.82
CA ASN A 50 -7.41 4.96 -6.71
C ASN A 50 -8.33 4.95 -5.47
N HIS A 51 -8.15 4.02 -4.53
CA HIS A 51 -9.00 3.86 -3.34
C HIS A 51 -10.51 3.83 -3.66
N SER A 52 -10.86 3.28 -4.82
CA SER A 52 -12.23 3.23 -5.35
C SER A 52 -12.94 1.91 -5.04
N VAL A 53 -12.25 0.97 -4.37
CA VAL A 53 -12.89 -0.24 -3.82
C VAL A 53 -13.59 0.08 -2.50
N SER A 54 -14.89 -0.18 -2.45
CA SER A 54 -15.75 0.07 -1.28
C SER A 54 -15.51 -0.92 -0.14
N ASN A 55 -15.09 -2.14 -0.46
CA ASN A 55 -14.83 -3.18 0.54
C ASN A 55 -13.64 -4.05 0.13
N ILE A 56 -12.45 -3.62 0.51
CA ILE A 56 -11.21 -4.30 0.14
C ILE A 56 -11.10 -5.71 0.76
N SER A 57 -11.84 -5.99 1.85
CA SER A 57 -11.88 -7.31 2.49
C SER A 57 -12.51 -8.40 1.63
N GLU A 58 -13.32 -8.04 0.63
CA GLU A 58 -13.90 -8.97 -0.34
C GLU A 58 -12.82 -9.64 -1.21
N TYR A 59 -11.67 -8.97 -1.38
CA TYR A 59 -10.57 -9.48 -2.18
C TYR A 59 -9.59 -10.34 -1.37
N LYS A 60 -9.87 -10.63 -0.09
CA LYS A 60 -8.98 -11.43 0.77
C LYS A 60 -8.64 -12.81 0.23
N ASN A 61 -9.51 -13.40 -0.58
CA ASN A 61 -9.32 -14.72 -1.19
C ASN A 61 -9.03 -14.63 -2.70
N ASN A 62 -8.84 -13.43 -3.25
CA ASN A 62 -8.54 -13.25 -4.66
C ASN A 62 -7.09 -13.68 -4.94
N LYS A 63 -6.95 -14.88 -5.53
CA LYS A 63 -5.63 -15.47 -5.86
C LYS A 63 -4.84 -14.63 -6.84
N ALA A 64 -5.49 -13.98 -7.81
CA ALA A 64 -4.81 -13.13 -8.78
C ALA A 64 -4.24 -11.88 -8.10
N LEU A 65 -5.00 -11.25 -7.20
CA LEU A 65 -4.52 -10.12 -6.41
C LEU A 65 -3.33 -10.48 -5.53
N ARG A 66 -3.40 -11.60 -4.82
CA ARG A 66 -2.29 -12.06 -3.97
C ARG A 66 -1.00 -12.29 -4.77
N LYS A 67 -1.11 -12.97 -5.92
CA LYS A 67 0.02 -13.16 -6.83
C LYS A 67 0.56 -11.84 -7.40
N TYR A 68 -0.34 -10.93 -7.73
CA TYR A 68 0.02 -9.59 -8.22
C TYR A 68 0.83 -8.83 -7.16
N LEU A 69 0.34 -8.77 -5.92
CA LEU A 69 1.01 -8.04 -4.83
C LEU A 69 2.40 -8.63 -4.53
N VAL A 70 2.54 -9.96 -4.44
CA VAL A 70 3.85 -10.59 -4.27
C VAL A 70 4.79 -10.26 -5.43
N CYS A 71 4.28 -10.32 -6.67
CA CYS A 71 5.08 -9.97 -7.85
C CYS A 71 5.58 -8.53 -7.78
N VAL A 72 4.70 -7.58 -7.46
CA VAL A 72 5.04 -6.16 -7.34
C VAL A 72 6.07 -5.96 -6.22
N ASP A 73 5.81 -6.51 -5.04
CA ASP A 73 6.66 -6.34 -3.87
C ASP A 73 8.07 -6.93 -4.07
N THR A 74 8.16 -8.12 -4.68
CA THR A 74 9.45 -8.78 -4.92
C THR A 74 10.21 -8.17 -6.09
N THR A 75 9.52 -7.82 -7.19
CA THR A 75 10.16 -7.21 -8.37
C THR A 75 10.61 -5.77 -8.09
N GLY A 76 9.84 -5.03 -7.28
CA GLY A 76 10.22 -3.71 -6.81
C GLY A 76 11.32 -3.70 -5.74
N GLY A 77 11.71 -4.87 -5.24
CA GLY A 77 12.77 -5.02 -4.23
C GLY A 77 12.35 -4.62 -2.82
N TRP A 78 11.04 -4.59 -2.53
CA TRP A 78 10.52 -4.30 -1.19
C TRP A 78 10.40 -5.55 -0.33
N LEU A 79 10.01 -6.68 -0.91
CA LEU A 79 9.85 -7.95 -0.21
C LEU A 79 10.93 -8.95 -0.64
N ASN A 80 11.64 -9.49 0.35
CA ASN A 80 12.65 -10.51 0.16
C ASN A 80 12.01 -11.90 0.02
N GLN A 81 12.77 -12.86 -0.51
CA GLN A 81 12.32 -14.25 -0.66
C GLN A 81 12.06 -14.97 0.68
N ASP A 82 12.64 -14.47 1.77
CA ASP A 82 12.38 -14.97 3.13
C ASP A 82 11.11 -14.35 3.77
N GLY A 83 10.41 -13.48 3.06
CA GLY A 83 9.21 -12.80 3.53
C GLY A 83 9.45 -11.53 4.33
N THR A 84 10.71 -11.12 4.54
CA THR A 84 11.00 -9.85 5.21
C THR A 84 10.94 -8.67 4.24
N TYR A 85 10.54 -7.49 4.73
CA TYR A 85 10.60 -6.27 3.93
C TYR A 85 12.00 -5.63 4.01
N ASP A 86 12.58 -5.27 2.87
CA ASP A 86 13.71 -4.35 2.81
C ASP A 86 13.25 -2.97 3.31
N THR A 87 13.69 -2.66 4.54
CA THR A 87 13.30 -1.45 5.22
C THR A 87 13.85 -0.20 4.52
N GLN A 88 15.04 -0.25 3.93
CA GLN A 88 15.63 0.91 3.25
C GLN A 88 14.89 1.22 1.95
N ALA A 89 14.64 0.18 1.14
CA ALA A 89 13.87 0.31 -0.11
C ALA A 89 12.46 0.82 0.17
N SER A 90 11.80 0.27 1.20
CA SER A 90 10.45 0.67 1.61
C SER A 90 10.39 2.11 2.12
N ILE A 91 11.35 2.55 2.95
CA ILE A 91 11.43 3.94 3.41
C ILE A 91 11.62 4.88 2.23
N LYS A 92 12.51 4.53 1.30
CA LYS A 92 12.76 5.35 0.11
C LYS A 92 11.48 5.52 -0.70
N TRP A 93 10.77 4.43 -0.99
CA TRP A 93 9.52 4.46 -1.76
C TRP A 93 8.45 5.34 -1.10
N LEU A 94 8.21 5.16 0.21
CA LEU A 94 7.22 5.96 0.95
C LEU A 94 7.60 7.44 1.00
N LYS A 95 8.89 7.76 1.15
CA LYS A 95 9.37 9.15 1.12
C LYS A 95 9.22 9.79 -0.25
N ASP A 96 9.50 9.05 -1.32
CA ASP A 96 9.30 9.52 -2.69
C ASP A 96 7.81 9.81 -2.95
N GLY A 97 6.91 9.15 -2.21
CA GLY A 97 5.48 9.46 -2.12
C GLY A 97 5.08 10.59 -1.16
N GLY A 98 6.04 11.32 -0.61
CA GLY A 98 5.80 12.50 0.24
C GLY A 98 5.72 12.23 1.74
N LEU A 99 5.96 11.00 2.21
CA LEU A 99 6.01 10.74 3.65
C LEU A 99 7.30 11.25 4.29
N SER A 100 7.21 11.70 5.54
CA SER A 100 8.40 11.91 6.36
C SER A 100 9.04 10.57 6.72
N VAL A 101 10.35 10.57 7.00
CA VAL A 101 11.09 9.37 7.45
C VAL A 101 10.39 8.71 8.65
N LYS A 102 9.94 9.52 9.62
CA LYS A 102 9.23 9.03 10.81
C LYS A 102 7.93 8.31 10.45
N LYS A 103 7.09 8.91 9.59
CA LYS A 103 5.83 8.29 9.14
C LYS A 103 6.07 7.02 8.33
N ALA A 104 7.09 7.01 7.47
CA ALA A 104 7.48 5.83 6.70
C ALA A 104 7.92 4.67 7.62
N LEU A 105 8.75 4.97 8.63
CA LEU A 105 9.16 3.99 9.64
C LEU A 105 7.97 3.47 10.45
N GLU A 106 7.05 4.34 10.86
CA GLU A 106 5.83 3.94 11.57
C GLU A 106 4.94 3.02 10.72
N ALA A 107 4.77 3.35 9.42
CA ALA A 107 4.02 2.52 8.48
C ALA A 107 4.67 1.14 8.29
N ILE A 108 5.98 1.07 8.06
CA ILE A 108 6.70 -0.21 7.91
C ILE A 108 6.64 -1.04 9.18
N ARG A 109 6.86 -0.43 10.36
CA ARG A 109 6.76 -1.12 11.64
C ARG A 109 5.35 -1.68 11.89
N LYS A 110 4.31 -0.97 11.46
CA LYS A 110 2.91 -1.37 11.65
C LYS A 110 2.47 -2.42 10.63
N CYS A 111 2.84 -2.26 9.36
CA CYS A 111 2.28 -3.02 8.25
C CYS A 111 3.23 -4.10 7.69
N GLY A 112 4.54 -3.98 7.88
CA GLY A 112 5.56 -4.93 7.42
C GLY A 112 5.63 -6.21 8.27
N VAL A 113 4.49 -6.78 8.65
CA VAL A 113 4.42 -7.98 9.51
C VAL A 113 4.53 -9.23 8.65
N VAL A 114 5.61 -9.99 8.85
CA VAL A 114 5.84 -11.28 8.19
C VAL A 114 4.77 -12.29 8.59
N LYS A 115 4.24 -13.03 7.62
CA LYS A 115 3.26 -14.12 7.77
C LYS A 115 3.85 -15.45 7.31
N GLU A 116 3.04 -16.51 7.39
CA GLU A 116 3.47 -17.87 7.01
C GLU A 116 3.86 -17.98 5.53
N THR A 117 3.24 -17.19 4.65
CA THR A 117 3.52 -17.19 3.21
C THR A 117 3.85 -15.80 2.70
N LEU A 118 4.57 -15.72 1.56
CA LEU A 118 4.80 -14.45 0.86
C LEU A 118 3.48 -13.78 0.46
N GLU A 119 2.51 -14.58 0.01
CA GLU A 119 1.17 -14.08 -0.36
C GLU A 119 0.44 -13.44 0.82
N ASP A 120 0.47 -14.07 2.00
CA ASP A 120 -0.15 -13.50 3.20
C ASP A 120 0.61 -12.29 3.71
N THR A 121 1.94 -12.28 3.61
CA THR A 121 2.77 -11.15 4.02
C THR A 121 2.48 -9.92 3.17
N SER A 122 2.58 -10.08 1.85
CA SER A 122 2.34 -9.01 0.88
C SER A 122 0.90 -8.50 0.94
N PHE A 123 -0.08 -9.41 1.00
CA PHE A 123 -1.48 -9.03 1.15
C PHE A 123 -1.73 -8.30 2.47
N ASN A 124 -1.20 -8.78 3.60
CA ASN A 124 -1.41 -8.13 4.89
C ASN A 124 -0.82 -6.72 4.94
N ALA A 125 0.38 -6.54 4.40
CA ALA A 125 1.03 -5.24 4.35
C ALA A 125 0.24 -4.26 3.49
N PHE A 126 -0.16 -4.66 2.28
CA PHE A 126 -0.97 -3.84 1.38
C PHE A 126 -2.28 -3.40 2.02
N MET A 127 -3.01 -4.33 2.65
CA MET A 127 -4.27 -4.02 3.34
C MET A 127 -4.07 -3.03 4.49
N CYS A 128 -3.01 -3.24 5.29
CA CYS A 128 -2.68 -2.35 6.40
C CYS A 128 -2.35 -0.94 5.92
N LEU A 129 -1.57 -0.80 4.83
CA LEU A 129 -1.25 0.48 4.21
C LEU A 129 -2.51 1.18 3.70
N TYR A 130 -3.37 0.44 3.00
CA TYR A 130 -4.66 0.93 2.52
C TYR A 130 -5.55 1.46 3.67
N GLU A 131 -5.65 0.71 4.77
CA GLU A 131 -6.42 1.08 5.96
C GLU A 131 -5.89 2.33 6.67
N ILE A 132 -4.58 2.60 6.60
CA ILE A 132 -3.98 3.82 7.16
C ILE A 132 -3.89 4.97 6.15
N GLY A 133 -4.45 4.80 4.95
CA GLY A 133 -4.55 5.82 3.91
C GLY A 133 -3.24 6.05 3.14
N LEU A 134 -2.45 5.00 2.93
CA LEU A 134 -1.19 5.01 2.15
C LEU A 134 -1.28 4.15 0.89
#